data_AF-A0A7Y2K7A9-F1
#
_entry.id   AF-A0A7Y2K7A9-F1
#
_cell.length_a   1.000
_cell.length_b   1.000
_cell.length_c   1.000
_cell.angle_alpha   90.00
_cell.angle_beta   90.00
_cell.angle_gamma   90.00
#
_symmetry.space_group_name_H-M   'P 1'
#
loop_
_entity.id
_entity.type
_entity.pdbx_description
1 polymer ?
#
loop_
_entity_poly.entity_id
_entity_poly.type
_entity_poly.pdbx_seq_one_letter_code
_entity_poly.pdbx_strand_id
1 'polypeptide(L)'
;MTLKNFRDEILHSGLTYKEYKKLFADEVHNPPHMGEPKNYDIKKLNFSRSTRVEKQFVPSDELFNTVNNISERQLWIVLTESWCGDSAQNLPVIVKVSELSKNVELRILLRDSNLDIMDQYLT
;
A
#
# COMPACT_ATOMS: atom_id res chain seq x y z
N MET A 1 6.83 -21.80 -8.05
CA MET A 1 6.06 -21.56 -6.82
C MET A 1 4.60 -21.89 -7.09
N THR A 2 3.91 -22.65 -6.24
CA THR A 2 2.46 -22.82 -6.37
C THR A 2 1.75 -21.58 -5.80
N LEU A 3 0.62 -21.16 -6.40
CA LEU A 3 -0.19 -20.02 -5.96
C LEU A 3 -0.51 -20.03 -4.45
N LYS A 4 -0.67 -21.23 -3.88
CA LYS A 4 -0.95 -21.42 -2.45
C LYS A 4 0.25 -21.02 -1.58
N ASN A 5 1.47 -21.37 -1.99
CA ASN A 5 2.70 -21.00 -1.27
C ASN A 5 3.00 -19.51 -1.38
N PHE A 6 2.68 -18.89 -2.52
CA PHE A 6 2.83 -17.44 -2.74
C PHE A 6 1.94 -16.62 -1.80
N ARG A 7 0.68 -17.03 -1.65
CA ARG A 7 -0.27 -16.38 -0.73
C ARG A 7 0.23 -16.44 0.72
N ASP A 8 0.63 -17.63 1.17
CA ASP A 8 1.08 -17.81 2.55
C ASP A 8 2.36 -17.00 2.81
N GLU A 9 3.31 -16.98 1.88
CA GLU A 9 4.53 -16.18 2.02
C GLU A 9 4.22 -14.68 2.16
N ILE A 10 3.38 -14.12 1.29
CA ILE A 10 3.03 -12.69 1.32
C ILE A 10 2.23 -12.31 2.58
N LEU A 11 1.37 -13.20 3.08
CA LEU A 11 0.65 -12.95 4.31
C LEU A 11 1.59 -12.73 5.51
N HIS A 12 2.76 -13.39 5.49
CA HIS A 12 3.77 -13.28 6.53
C HIS A 12 4.84 -12.21 6.25
N SER A 13 5.18 -11.94 4.98
CA SER A 13 6.27 -11.02 4.60
C SER A 13 5.79 -9.61 4.21
N GLY A 14 4.52 -9.45 3.82
CA GLY A 14 3.96 -8.18 3.39
C GLY A 14 3.70 -7.23 4.56
N LEU A 15 3.92 -5.94 4.32
CA LEU A 15 3.68 -4.89 5.29
C LEU A 15 2.17 -4.66 5.47
N THR A 16 1.75 -4.42 6.70
CA THR A 16 0.50 -3.72 6.98
C THR A 16 0.60 -2.26 6.54
N TYR A 17 -0.53 -1.59 6.33
CA TYR A 17 -0.51 -0.16 6.01
C TYR A 17 0.17 0.68 7.10
N LYS A 18 0.01 0.30 8.38
CA LYS A 18 0.66 0.98 9.50
C LYS A 18 2.19 0.90 9.42
N GLU A 19 2.72 -0.27 9.07
CA GLU A 19 4.17 -0.46 8.90
C GLU A 19 4.69 0.30 7.68
N TYR A 20 3.99 0.21 6.54
CA TYR A 20 4.33 0.99 5.35
C TYR A 20 4.34 2.49 5.63
N LYS A 21 3.33 3.01 6.34
CA LYS A 21 3.24 4.44 6.69
C LYS A 21 4.36 4.86 7.64
N LYS A 22 4.76 3.99 8.57
CA LYS A 22 5.92 4.24 9.44
C LYS A 22 7.19 4.32 8.61
N LEU A 23 7.44 3.35 7.73
CA LEU A 23 8.60 3.35 6.82
C LEU A 23 8.62 4.63 5.98
N PHE A 24 7.49 4.99 5.38
CA PHE A 24 7.38 6.20 4.56
C PHE A 24 7.64 7.49 5.38
N ALA A 25 7.13 7.56 6.61
CA ALA A 25 7.42 8.67 7.51
C ALA A 25 8.92 8.73 7.87
N ASP A 26 9.55 7.58 8.13
CA ASP A 26 10.98 7.51 8.45
C ASP A 26 11.84 7.95 7.25
N GLU A 27 11.49 7.58 6.03
CA GLU A 27 12.19 8.04 4.82
C GLU A 27 12.15 9.57 4.63
N VAL A 28 11.08 10.22 5.09
CA VAL A 28 10.87 11.67 4.94
C VAL A 28 11.41 12.46 6.13
N HIS A 29 11.29 11.93 7.35
CA HIS A 29 11.64 12.65 8.57
C HIS A 29 13.02 12.28 9.11
N ASN A 30 13.52 11.08 8.81
CA ASN A 30 14.81 10.56 9.26
C ASN A 30 15.64 10.06 8.06
N PRO A 31 15.92 10.90 7.05
CA PRO A 31 16.68 10.48 5.88
C PRO A 31 18.11 10.08 6.26
N PRO A 32 18.74 9.14 5.52
CA PRO A 32 20.15 8.79 5.67
C PRO A 32 21.06 10.02 5.73
N HIS A 33 22.06 9.99 6.63
CA HIS A 33 23.00 11.11 6.81
C HIS A 33 24.05 11.27 5.70
N MET A 34 24.23 10.27 4.82
CA MET A 34 25.14 10.34 3.67
C MET A 34 24.38 10.40 2.36
N GLY A 35 24.56 11.52 1.63
CA GLY A 35 23.97 11.75 0.31
C GLY A 35 22.49 12.15 0.36
N GLU A 36 22.00 12.75 -0.72
CA GLU A 36 20.56 12.95 -0.88
C GLU A 36 19.87 11.60 -1.09
N PRO A 37 18.85 11.26 -0.29
CA PRO A 37 18.10 10.02 -0.51
C PRO A 37 17.47 10.03 -1.90
N LYS A 38 17.53 8.91 -2.60
CA LYS A 38 16.92 8.75 -3.92
C LYS A 38 15.45 9.20 -3.89
N ASN A 39 15.07 10.09 -4.81
CA ASN A 39 13.73 10.64 -4.96
C ASN A 39 13.19 11.39 -3.71
N TYR A 40 14.05 11.92 -2.83
CA TYR A 40 13.63 12.51 -1.55
C TYR A 40 12.52 13.57 -1.67
N ASP A 41 12.66 14.55 -2.57
CA ASP A 41 11.64 15.59 -2.76
C ASP A 41 10.30 15.03 -3.23
N ILE A 42 10.33 14.01 -4.10
CA ILE A 42 9.14 13.32 -4.58
C ILE A 42 8.50 12.55 -3.42
N LYS A 43 9.28 11.84 -2.60
CA LYS A 43 8.79 11.13 -1.41
C LYS A 43 8.13 12.09 -0.42
N LYS A 44 8.75 13.24 -0.14
CA LYS A 44 8.19 14.28 0.74
C LYS A 44 6.86 14.83 0.20
N LEU A 45 6.78 15.12 -1.10
CA LEU A 45 5.54 15.54 -1.76
C LEU A 45 4.46 14.47 -1.68
N ASN A 46 4.81 13.23 -1.97
CA ASN A 46 3.90 12.09 -1.92
C ASN A 46 3.41 11.80 -0.50
N PHE A 47 4.24 11.98 0.52
CA PHE A 47 3.84 11.82 1.91
C PHE A 47 2.76 12.84 2.31
N SER A 48 2.94 14.09 1.90
CA SER A 48 1.93 15.16 2.08
C SER A 48 0.62 14.83 1.35
N ARG A 49 0.71 14.38 0.10
CA ARG A 49 -0.46 13.96 -0.70
C ARG A 49 -1.21 12.80 -0.06
N SER A 50 -0.49 11.74 0.30
CA SER A 50 -1.05 10.55 0.95
C SER A 50 -1.75 10.92 2.25
N THR A 51 -1.10 11.73 3.09
CA THR A 51 -1.68 12.19 4.36
C THR A 51 -2.94 13.03 4.14
N ARG A 52 -2.98 13.87 3.10
CA ARG A 52 -4.15 14.67 2.77
C ARG A 52 -5.31 13.80 2.32
N VAL A 53 -5.09 12.86 1.39
CA VAL A 53 -6.13 11.94 0.91
C VAL A 53 -6.66 11.09 2.05
N GLU A 54 -5.78 10.56 2.90
CA GLU A 54 -6.18 9.78 4.07
C GLU A 54 -7.08 10.57 5.03
N LYS A 55 -6.85 11.88 5.20
CA LYS A 55 -7.71 12.71 6.05
C LYS A 55 -9.05 13.07 5.38
N GLN A 56 -9.05 13.27 4.07
CA GLN A 56 -10.19 13.82 3.34
C GLN A 56 -11.13 12.78 2.76
N PHE A 57 -10.63 11.58 2.42
CA PHE A 57 -11.45 10.56 1.79
C PHE A 57 -12.48 10.00 2.77
N VAL A 58 -13.74 10.06 2.38
CA VAL A 58 -14.88 9.45 3.06
C VAL A 58 -15.59 8.58 2.02
N PRO A 59 -15.78 7.27 2.28
CA PRO A 59 -16.50 6.40 1.35
C PRO A 59 -17.96 6.83 1.24
N SER A 60 -18.53 6.73 0.05
CA SER A 60 -19.97 6.88 -0.15
C SER A 60 -20.72 5.69 0.45
N ASP A 61 -22.01 5.85 0.74
CA ASP A 61 -22.86 4.76 1.23
C ASP A 61 -22.91 3.59 0.23
N GLU A 62 -22.92 3.88 -1.07
CA GLU A 62 -22.87 2.87 -2.13
C GLU A 62 -21.58 2.05 -2.06
N LEU A 63 -20.43 2.70 -1.93
CA LEU A 63 -19.14 2.03 -1.82
C LEU A 63 -19.05 1.21 -0.54
N PHE A 64 -19.51 1.78 0.58
CA PHE A 64 -19.58 1.08 1.85
C PHE A 64 -20.40 -0.20 1.75
N ASN A 65 -21.63 -0.11 1.26
CA ASN A 65 -22.53 -1.26 1.14
C ASN A 65 -21.97 -2.32 0.18
N THR A 66 -21.35 -1.90 -0.92
CA THR A 66 -20.74 -2.83 -1.89
C THR A 66 -19.62 -3.63 -1.26
N VAL A 67 -18.70 -2.97 -0.56
CA VAL A 67 -17.49 -3.61 -0.02
C VAL A 67 -17.80 -4.40 1.25
N ASN A 68 -18.65 -3.89 2.13
CA ASN A 68 -19.08 -4.58 3.34
C ASN A 68 -19.84 -5.90 3.05
N ASN A 69 -20.46 -6.02 1.87
CA ASN A 69 -21.16 -7.23 1.43
C ASN A 69 -20.24 -8.30 0.81
N ILE A 70 -18.93 -8.08 0.73
CA ILE A 70 -17.97 -9.12 0.31
C ILE A 70 -18.05 -10.30 1.29
N SER A 71 -18.58 -11.44 0.84
CA SER A 71 -18.77 -12.65 1.66
C SER A 71 -17.54 -13.55 1.69
N GLU A 72 -16.78 -13.58 0.59
CA GLU A 72 -15.60 -14.43 0.43
C GLU A 72 -14.34 -13.74 0.95
N ARG A 73 -13.43 -14.52 1.55
CA ARG A 73 -12.14 -13.99 2.01
C ARG A 73 -11.26 -13.60 0.83
N GLN A 74 -10.80 -12.37 0.82
CA GLN A 74 -9.91 -11.81 -0.20
C GLN A 74 -8.61 -11.33 0.45
N LEU A 75 -7.51 -11.59 -0.26
CA LEU A 75 -6.21 -10.98 0.03
C LEU A 75 -5.92 -9.98 -1.09
N TRP A 76 -5.83 -8.70 -0.74
CA TRP A 76 -5.44 -7.63 -1.65
C TRP A 76 -3.96 -7.34 -1.43
N ILE A 77 -3.20 -7.40 -2.51
CA ILE A 77 -1.75 -7.17 -2.47
C ILE A 77 -1.47 -5.93 -3.31
N VAL A 78 -0.88 -4.92 -2.70
CA VAL A 78 -0.45 -3.71 -3.41
C VAL A 78 1.07 -3.68 -3.47
N LEU A 79 1.61 -3.76 -4.68
CA LEU A 79 3.03 -3.57 -4.95
C LEU A 79 3.29 -2.09 -5.23
N THR A 80 4.11 -1.41 -4.42
CA THR A 80 4.27 0.05 -4.49
C THR A 80 5.60 0.53 -3.92
N GLU A 81 5.89 1.80 -4.13
CA GLU A 81 6.96 2.55 -3.46
C GLU A 81 6.47 3.93 -3.00
N SER A 82 7.17 4.50 -2.03
CA SER A 82 6.90 5.86 -1.53
C SER A 82 7.14 6.96 -2.57
N TRP A 83 7.99 6.69 -3.55
CA TRP A 83 8.24 7.59 -4.67
C TRP A 83 7.15 7.52 -5.76
N CYS A 84 6.23 6.54 -5.70
CA CYS A 84 5.15 6.41 -6.68
C CYS A 84 4.07 7.48 -6.46
N GLY A 85 3.91 8.37 -7.44
CA GLY A 85 2.91 9.44 -7.41
C GLY A 85 1.47 8.92 -7.42
N ASP A 86 1.18 7.86 -8.16
CA ASP A 86 -0.15 7.27 -8.24
C ASP A 86 -0.55 6.63 -6.91
N SER A 87 0.37 5.90 -6.28
CA SER A 87 0.12 5.29 -4.98
C SER A 87 -0.13 6.33 -3.90
N ALA A 88 0.55 7.48 -3.96
CA ALA A 88 0.31 8.57 -3.02
C ALA A 88 -1.12 9.12 -3.07
N GLN A 89 -1.83 8.96 -4.19
CA GLN A 89 -3.23 9.36 -4.33
C GLN A 89 -4.19 8.19 -4.05
N ASN A 90 -3.87 6.99 -4.53
CA ASN A 90 -4.82 5.88 -4.55
C ASN A 90 -4.71 4.96 -3.32
N LEU A 91 -3.50 4.71 -2.81
CA LEU A 91 -3.30 3.73 -1.74
C LEU A 91 -4.08 4.05 -0.45
N PRO A 92 -4.13 5.30 0.05
CA PRO A 92 -4.93 5.62 1.24
C PRO A 92 -6.43 5.35 1.05
N VAL A 93 -6.93 5.53 -0.17
CA VAL A 93 -8.32 5.21 -0.53
C VAL A 93 -8.52 3.70 -0.48
N ILE A 94 -7.66 2.94 -1.16
CA ILE A 94 -7.73 1.47 -1.20
C ILE A 94 -7.67 0.87 0.21
N VAL A 95 -6.80 1.40 1.07
CA VAL A 95 -6.70 0.98 2.48
C VAL A 95 -8.01 1.22 3.22
N LYS A 96 -8.55 2.45 3.19
CA LYS A 96 -9.83 2.75 3.84
C LYS A 96 -10.96 1.90 3.30
N VAL A 97 -10.96 1.60 2.01
CA VAL A 97 -11.94 0.70 1.38
C VAL A 97 -11.77 -0.73 1.90
N SER A 98 -10.54 -1.24 1.99
CA SER A 98 -10.28 -2.60 2.51
C SER A 98 -10.78 -2.76 3.96
N GLU A 99 -10.70 -1.70 4.77
CA GLU A 99 -11.16 -1.70 6.16
C GLU A 99 -12.70 -1.76 6.30
N LEU A 100 -13.46 -1.54 5.23
CA LEU A 100 -14.92 -1.63 5.25
C LEU A 100 -15.44 -3.07 5.30
N SER A 101 -14.58 -4.07 5.12
CA SER A 101 -14.96 -5.48 5.16
C SER A 101 -14.00 -6.31 6.00
N LYS A 102 -14.54 -7.08 6.94
CA LYS A 102 -13.78 -8.07 7.73
C LYS A 102 -13.21 -9.23 6.89
N ASN A 103 -13.67 -9.38 5.66
CA ASN A 103 -13.26 -10.45 4.75
C ASN A 103 -12.14 -10.00 3.79
N VAL A 104 -11.76 -8.73 3.81
CA VAL A 104 -10.66 -8.22 3.00
C VAL A 104 -9.46 -8.01 3.90
N GLU A 105 -8.35 -8.65 3.54
CA GLU A 105 -7.05 -8.41 4.14
C GLU A 105 -6.15 -7.73 3.11
N LEU A 106 -5.50 -6.63 3.49
CA LEU A 106 -4.58 -5.90 2.62
C LEU A 106 -3.14 -6.07 3.08
N ARG A 107 -2.23 -6.33 2.13
CA ARG A 107 -0.78 -6.35 2.32
C ARG A 107 -0.07 -5.50 1.27
N ILE A 108 1.01 -4.86 1.71
CA ILE A 108 1.83 -3.97 0.88
C ILE A 108 3.20 -4.60 0.69
N LEU A 109 3.64 -4.66 -0.55
CA LEU A 109 4.99 -5.08 -0.93
C LEU A 109 5.74 -3.90 -1.53
N LEU A 110 7.00 -3.74 -1.14
CA LEU A 110 7.89 -2.76 -1.73
C LEU A 110 8.34 -3.26 -3.11
N ARG A 111 7.99 -2.53 -4.16
CA ARG A 111 8.27 -2.91 -5.56
C ARG A 111 9.74 -3.20 -5.80
N ASP A 112 10.62 -2.34 -5.31
CA ASP A 112 12.06 -2.41 -5.59
C ASP A 112 12.71 -3.63 -4.92
N SER A 113 12.08 -4.19 -3.87
CA SER A 113 12.53 -5.41 -3.18
C SER A 113 11.83 -6.69 -3.68
N ASN A 114 10.86 -6.58 -4.59
CA ASN A 114 10.00 -7.70 -5.03
C ASN A 114 9.85 -7.70 -6.57
N LEU A 115 10.98 -7.59 -7.28
CA LEU A 115 11.00 -7.52 -8.76
C LEU A 115 10.53 -8.83 -9.41
N ASP A 116 10.82 -9.97 -8.80
CA ASP A 116 10.36 -11.29 -9.21
C ASP A 116 8.83 -11.42 -9.20
N ILE A 117 8.18 -10.75 -8.25
CA ILE A 117 6.72 -10.65 -8.19
C ILE A 117 6.23 -9.69 -9.27
N MET A 118 6.87 -8.52 -9.42
CA MET A 118 6.51 -7.56 -10.47
C MET A 118 6.53 -8.21 -11.85
N ASP A 119 7.59 -8.97 -12.16
CA ASP A 119 7.81 -9.60 -13.46
C ASP A 119 6.72 -10.63 -13.83
N GLN A 120 6.09 -11.26 -12.84
CA GLN A 120 4.99 -12.21 -13.06
C GLN A 120 3.67 -11.54 -13.49
N TYR A 121 3.52 -10.24 -13.24
CA TYR A 121 2.30 -9.48 -13.48
C TYR A 121 2.51 -8.28 -14.41
N LEU A 122 3.61 -8.24 -15.15
CA LEU A 122 3.79 -7.30 -16.26
C LEU A 122 2.77 -7.63 -17.35
N THR A 123 1.86 -6.69 -17.62
CA THR A 123 0.87 -6.75 -18.72
C THR A 123 1.25 -5.83 -19.85
#